data_AF-A0A1U7UNW7-F1
#
_entry.id   AF-A0A1U7UNW7-F1
#
_cell.length_a   1.000
_cell.length_b   1.000
_cell.length_c   1.000
_cell.angle_alpha   90.00
_cell.angle_beta   90.00
_cell.angle_gamma   90.00
#
_symmetry.space_group_name_H-M   'P 1'
#
loop_
_entity.id
_entity.type
_entity.pdbx_description
1 polymer ?
#
loop_
_entity_poly.entity_id
_entity_poly.type
_entity_poly.pdbx_seq_one_letter_code
_entity_poly.pdbx_strand_id
1 'polypeptide(L)'
;MDLRESVVEVKLVNDRLMTIKLVVGECTLNIVSTYAQQAGLDEDVKTYFWEGLDEIVHNIPLAERLFIGGDFNGHIGSSVGGYSEVHGSFGFGEQNRGGVSLLDFAKAFELVIAYSSFPKREENLVTFQSTVVKTQIDYLLLRR
;
A
#
# COMPACT_ATOMS: atom_id res chain seq x y z
N MET A 1 -4.85 1.38 28.33
CA MET A 1 -5.77 1.62 27.22
C MET A 1 -5.63 0.45 26.29
N ASP A 2 -6.68 -0.35 26.15
CA ASP A 2 -6.68 -1.44 25.18
C ASP A 2 -6.93 -0.80 23.79
N LEU A 3 -6.11 -1.13 22.79
CA LEU A 3 -6.25 -0.57 21.44
C LEU A 3 -7.62 -0.91 20.84
N ARG A 4 -8.21 -2.04 21.25
CA ARG A 4 -9.56 -2.43 20.85
C ARG A 4 -10.61 -1.37 21.18
N GLU A 5 -10.47 -0.69 22.32
CA GLU A 5 -11.41 0.35 22.76
C GLU A 5 -11.32 1.62 21.90
N SER A 6 -10.24 1.76 21.12
CA SER A 6 -10.03 2.89 20.22
C SER A 6 -10.65 2.68 18.84
N VAL A 7 -11.08 1.46 18.50
CA VAL A 7 -11.67 1.15 17.19
C VAL A 7 -13.09 1.72 17.15
N VAL A 8 -13.33 2.67 16.25
CA VAL A 8 -14.65 3.31 16.09
C VAL A 8 -15.40 2.79 14.87
N GLU A 9 -14.70 2.24 13.88
CA GLU A 9 -15.30 1.69 12.68
C GLU A 9 -14.44 0.58 12.09
N VAL A 10 -15.10 -0.46 11.58
CA VAL A 10 -14.50 -1.50 10.76
C VAL A 10 -15.41 -1.73 9.57
N LYS A 11 -14.87 -1.63 8.35
CA LYS A 11 -15.62 -1.89 7.11
C LYS A 11 -14.89 -2.91 6.27
N LEU A 12 -15.58 -3.98 5.91
CA LEU A 12 -15.18 -4.87 4.83
C LEU A 12 -15.77 -4.31 3.54
N VAL A 13 -14.96 -3.64 2.74
CA VAL A 13 -15.43 -2.93 1.53
C VAL A 13 -15.70 -3.96 0.41
N ASN A 14 -14.80 -4.91 0.24
CA ASN A 14 -14.97 -6.09 -0.62
C ASN A 14 -14.04 -7.21 -0.13
N ASP A 15 -13.87 -8.27 -0.94
CA ASP A 15 -13.00 -9.41 -0.60
C ASP A 15 -11.51 -9.06 -0.52
N ARG A 16 -11.10 -7.89 -1.04
CA ARG A 16 -9.71 -7.43 -1.17
C ARG A 16 -9.37 -6.17 -0.36
N LEU A 17 -10.38 -5.44 0.09
CA LEU A 17 -10.23 -4.15 0.75
C LEU A 17 -11.00 -4.15 2.07
N MET A 18 -10.29 -3.80 3.14
CA MET A 18 -10.85 -3.62 4.47
C MET A 18 -10.31 -2.32 5.07
N THR A 19 -11.15 -1.59 5.80
CA THR A 19 -10.75 -0.39 6.52
C THR A 19 -11.04 -0.53 8.01
N ILE A 20 -10.16 0.07 8.82
CA ILE A 20 -10.30 0.19 10.26
C ILE A 20 -10.04 1.65 10.61
N LYS A 21 -10.97 2.26 11.33
CA LYS A 21 -10.83 3.61 11.87
C LYS A 21 -10.62 3.54 13.37
N LEU A 22 -9.57 4.19 13.86
CA LEU A 22 -9.27 4.30 15.28
C LEU A 22 -9.23 5.77 15.71
N VAL A 23 -9.66 6.03 16.94
CA VAL A 23 -9.50 7.33 17.61
C VAL A 23 -8.68 7.13 18.87
N VAL A 24 -7.47 7.70 18.88
CA VAL A 24 -6.52 7.60 19.99
C VAL A 24 -6.19 9.01 20.47
N GLY A 25 -6.74 9.39 21.63
CA GLY A 25 -6.69 10.77 22.10
C GLY A 25 -7.45 11.69 21.13
N GLU A 26 -6.76 12.72 20.64
CA GLU A 26 -7.30 13.66 19.62
C GLU A 26 -6.94 13.25 18.18
N CYS A 27 -6.22 12.14 18.01
CA CYS A 27 -5.76 11.66 16.70
C CYS A 27 -6.72 10.61 16.14
N THR A 28 -7.12 10.80 14.87
CA THR A 28 -7.87 9.81 14.10
C THR A 28 -6.96 9.12 13.10
N LEU A 29 -6.95 7.79 13.13
CA LEU A 29 -6.13 6.91 12.29
C LEU A 29 -7.04 6.09 11.39
N ASN A 30 -6.73 6.03 10.10
CA ASN A 30 -7.37 5.16 9.14
C ASN A 30 -6.35 4.16 8.62
N ILE A 31 -6.65 2.87 8.82
CA ILE A 31 -5.85 1.76 8.33
C ILE A 31 -6.64 1.09 7.23
N VAL A 32 -6.03 0.97 6.06
CA VAL A 32 -6.59 0.24 4.92
C VAL A 32 -5.73 -1.00 4.70
N SER A 33 -6.36 -2.17 4.76
CA SER A 33 -5.74 -3.45 4.39
C SER A 33 -6.12 -3.79 2.96
N THR A 34 -5.12 -4.19 2.18
CA THR A 34 -5.27 -4.44 0.73
C THR A 34 -4.78 -5.84 0.36
N TYR A 35 -5.43 -6.44 -0.63
CA TYR A 35 -4.96 -7.66 -1.28
C TYR A 35 -5.22 -7.58 -2.79
N ALA A 36 -4.30 -6.96 -3.52
CA ALA A 36 -4.42 -6.77 -4.96
C ALA A 36 -4.32 -8.09 -5.73
N GLN A 37 -4.78 -8.06 -6.97
CA GLN A 37 -4.83 -9.24 -7.82
C GLN A 37 -3.49 -9.54 -8.48
N GLN A 38 -3.22 -10.84 -8.64
CA GLN A 38 -1.98 -11.32 -9.26
C GLN A 38 -1.87 -10.88 -10.73
N ALA A 39 -0.64 -10.65 -11.18
CA ALA A 39 -0.34 -10.35 -12.57
C ALA A 39 -0.85 -11.48 -13.50
N GLY A 40 -1.81 -11.16 -14.37
CA GLY A 40 -2.39 -12.09 -15.36
C GLY A 40 -3.91 -12.23 -15.31
N LEU A 41 -4.57 -11.66 -14.30
CA LEU A 41 -6.02 -11.54 -14.25
C LEU A 41 -6.54 -10.43 -15.16
N ASP A 42 -7.84 -10.47 -15.45
CA ASP A 42 -8.57 -9.55 -16.31
C ASP A 42 -8.43 -8.08 -15.84
N GLU A 43 -8.28 -7.16 -16.79
CA GLU A 43 -8.04 -5.74 -16.53
C GLU A 43 -9.25 -5.08 -15.85
N ASP A 44 -10.46 -5.54 -16.13
CA ASP A 44 -11.68 -5.04 -15.49
C ASP A 44 -11.64 -5.28 -13.96
N VAL A 45 -11.07 -6.41 -13.55
CA VAL A 45 -11.00 -6.79 -12.14
C VAL A 45 -9.87 -6.04 -11.41
N LYS A 46 -8.79 -5.70 -12.11
CA LYS A 46 -7.75 -4.79 -11.58
C LYS A 46 -8.29 -3.38 -11.44
N THR A 47 -9.09 -2.93 -12.40
CA THR A 47 -9.74 -1.62 -12.37
C THR A 47 -10.63 -1.47 -11.14
N TYR A 48 -11.46 -2.47 -10.87
CA TYR A 48 -12.33 -2.47 -9.68
C TYR A 48 -11.56 -2.35 -8.35
N PHE A 49 -10.39 -3.00 -8.23
CA PHE A 49 -9.55 -2.86 -7.04
C PHE A 49 -9.05 -1.42 -6.85
N TRP A 50 -8.51 -0.82 -7.90
CA TRP A 50 -7.97 0.54 -7.84
C TRP A 50 -9.06 1.58 -7.63
N GLU A 51 -10.21 1.47 -8.30
CA GLU A 51 -11.36 2.35 -8.10
C GLU A 51 -11.86 2.32 -6.65
N GLY A 52 -11.98 1.12 -6.07
CA GLY A 52 -12.38 0.98 -4.67
C GLY A 52 -11.36 1.56 -3.69
N LEU A 53 -10.06 1.41 -3.97
CA LEU A 53 -9.00 1.99 -3.15
C LEU A 53 -8.97 3.53 -3.26
N ASP A 54 -9.14 4.06 -4.47
CA ASP A 54 -9.26 5.49 -4.75
C ASP A 54 -10.43 6.10 -3.98
N GLU A 55 -11.61 5.47 -4.01
CA GLU A 55 -12.78 5.94 -3.27
C GLU A 55 -12.53 5.97 -1.77
N ILE A 56 -11.90 4.93 -1.21
CA ILE A 56 -11.55 4.90 0.22
C ILE A 56 -10.64 6.08 0.57
N VAL A 57 -9.57 6.32 -0.18
CA VAL A 57 -8.59 7.36 0.14
C VAL A 57 -9.17 8.76 -0.02
N HIS A 58 -10.01 8.99 -1.04
CA HIS A 58 -10.71 10.26 -1.25
C HIS A 58 -11.67 10.60 -0.10
N ASN A 59 -12.32 9.59 0.48
CA ASN A 59 -13.26 9.78 1.59
C ASN A 59 -12.59 10.02 2.95
N ILE A 60 -11.26 9.87 3.05
CA ILE A 60 -10.52 10.07 4.30
C ILE A 60 -10.00 11.52 4.38
N PRO A 61 -10.47 12.33 5.35
CA PRO A 61 -10.06 13.73 5.47
C PRO A 61 -8.54 13.89 5.58
N LEU A 62 -7.99 14.94 4.96
CA LEU A 62 -6.55 15.21 4.97
C LEU A 62 -5.98 15.44 6.39
N ALA A 63 -6.81 15.92 7.33
CA ALA A 63 -6.41 16.10 8.72
C ALA A 63 -6.26 14.77 9.49
N GLU A 64 -6.84 13.68 8.98
CA GLU A 64 -6.73 12.35 9.58
C GLU A 64 -5.51 11.62 9.02
N ARG A 65 -4.91 10.76 9.84
CA ARG A 65 -3.76 9.95 9.43
C ARG A 65 -4.23 8.76 8.61
N LEU A 66 -3.48 8.41 7.57
CA LEU A 66 -3.77 7.30 6.67
C LEU A 66 -2.57 6.37 6.56
N PHE A 67 -2.84 5.09 6.78
CA PHE A 67 -1.92 3.97 6.61
C PHE A 67 -2.57 2.97 5.66
N ILE A 68 -1.90 2.61 4.58
CA ILE A 68 -2.38 1.57 3.65
C ILE A 68 -1.34 0.46 3.65
N GLY A 69 -1.75 -0.76 3.96
CA GLY A 69 -0.86 -1.91 4.04
C GLY A 69 -1.43 -3.12 3.31
N GLY A 70 -0.55 -3.98 2.81
CA GLY A 70 -0.95 -5.27 2.25
C GLY A 70 -0.16 -5.66 1.02
N ASP A 71 -0.60 -6.74 0.38
CA ASP A 71 0.01 -7.29 -0.83
C ASP A 71 -0.61 -6.61 -2.05
N PHE A 72 0.22 -5.89 -2.81
CA PHE A 72 -0.17 -5.21 -4.03
C PHE A 72 0.12 -6.01 -5.31
N ASN A 73 0.78 -7.17 -5.20
CA ASN A 73 1.20 -8.00 -6.33
C ASN A 73 1.97 -7.25 -7.44
N GLY A 74 2.46 -6.05 -7.13
CA GLY A 74 3.18 -5.13 -8.01
C GLY A 74 4.61 -5.00 -7.54
N HIS A 75 5.56 -4.90 -8.46
CA HIS A 75 6.97 -4.72 -8.13
C HIS A 75 7.35 -3.29 -8.43
N ILE A 76 7.63 -2.48 -7.41
CA ILE A 76 8.07 -1.07 -7.61
C ILE A 76 9.50 -0.97 -8.17
N GLY A 77 10.29 -2.03 -7.98
CA GLY A 77 11.68 -2.11 -8.43
C GLY A 77 12.64 -1.24 -7.61
N SER A 78 13.93 -1.38 -7.88
CA SER A 78 14.98 -0.60 -7.22
C SER A 78 15.18 0.80 -7.82
N SER A 79 14.81 0.98 -9.10
CA SER A 79 14.94 2.25 -9.82
C SER A 79 13.85 3.23 -9.42
N VAL A 80 14.23 4.42 -8.95
CA VAL A 80 13.29 5.48 -8.57
C VAL A 80 12.56 6.07 -9.79
N GLY A 81 13.26 6.23 -10.91
CA GLY A 81 12.73 6.93 -12.09
C GLY A 81 12.14 8.30 -11.74
N GLY A 82 10.90 8.55 -12.17
CA GLY A 82 10.15 9.80 -11.93
C GLY A 82 9.32 9.82 -10.64
N TYR A 83 9.64 8.96 -9.66
CA TYR A 83 8.85 8.74 -8.44
C TYR A 83 9.61 9.11 -7.14
N SER A 84 10.58 10.02 -7.21
CA SER A 84 11.45 10.40 -6.08
C SER A 84 10.71 10.90 -4.83
N GLU A 85 9.49 11.39 -5.00
CA GLU A 85 8.62 11.93 -3.97
C GLU A 85 7.94 10.83 -3.12
N VAL A 86 7.76 9.64 -3.69
CA VAL A 86 7.05 8.50 -3.07
C VAL A 86 7.94 7.27 -2.86
N HIS A 87 9.01 7.14 -3.65
CA HIS A 87 9.92 5.99 -3.66
C HIS A 87 11.30 6.38 -3.11
N GLY A 88 11.73 5.75 -2.03
CA GLY A 88 12.95 6.11 -1.31
C GLY A 88 14.25 5.49 -1.84
N SER A 89 14.23 4.90 -3.04
CA SER A 89 15.38 4.25 -3.72
C SER A 89 15.82 2.89 -3.17
N PHE A 90 15.16 2.35 -2.14
CA PHE A 90 15.51 1.05 -1.55
C PHE A 90 14.47 -0.04 -1.87
N GLY A 91 13.97 -0.08 -3.11
CA GLY A 91 13.10 -1.16 -3.59
C GLY A 91 13.88 -2.38 -4.06
N PHE A 92 13.18 -3.50 -4.32
CA PHE A 92 13.77 -4.77 -4.74
C PHE A 92 13.36 -5.18 -6.15
N GLY A 93 14.31 -5.72 -6.91
CA GLY A 93 14.08 -6.25 -8.25
C GLY A 93 13.77 -5.20 -9.32
N GLU A 94 13.13 -5.65 -10.39
CA GLU A 94 12.71 -4.83 -11.53
C GLU A 94 11.26 -4.39 -11.40
N GLN A 95 10.98 -3.19 -11.88
CA GLN A 95 9.64 -2.62 -11.88
C GLN A 95 8.72 -3.35 -12.86
N ASN A 96 7.49 -3.66 -12.46
CA ASN A 96 6.46 -4.22 -13.34
C ASN A 96 5.25 -3.28 -13.46
N ARG A 97 4.28 -3.63 -14.33
CA ARG A 97 3.07 -2.81 -14.54
C ARG A 97 2.28 -2.56 -13.24
N GLY A 98 2.13 -3.58 -12.39
CA GLY A 98 1.44 -3.42 -11.11
C GLY A 98 2.18 -2.47 -10.16
N GLY A 99 3.52 -2.48 -10.19
CA GLY A 99 4.34 -1.53 -9.44
C GLY A 99 4.26 -0.11 -9.98
N VAL A 100 4.15 0.08 -11.30
CA VAL A 100 3.85 1.38 -11.91
C VAL A 100 2.51 1.90 -11.38
N SER A 101 1.45 1.09 -11.42
CA SER A 101 0.14 1.48 -10.88
C SER A 101 0.20 1.87 -9.40
N LEU A 102 0.94 1.12 -8.58
CA LEU A 102 1.14 1.46 -7.17
C LEU A 102 1.89 2.79 -6.98
N LEU A 103 2.91 3.04 -7.80
CA LEU A 103 3.69 4.28 -7.75
C LEU A 103 2.89 5.49 -8.23
N ASP A 104 2.09 5.34 -9.29
CA ASP A 104 1.18 6.37 -9.79
C ASP A 104 0.11 6.70 -8.74
N PHE A 105 -0.49 5.67 -8.12
CA PHE A 105 -1.43 5.83 -7.01
C PHE A 105 -0.80 6.56 -5.84
N ALA A 106 0.38 6.13 -5.38
CA ALA A 106 1.07 6.78 -4.27
C ALA A 106 1.37 8.25 -4.59
N LYS A 107 1.79 8.55 -5.82
CA LYS A 107 2.07 9.91 -6.28
C LYS A 107 0.81 10.78 -6.32
N ALA A 108 -0.31 10.25 -6.82
CA ALA A 108 -1.57 10.98 -6.92
C ALA A 108 -2.10 11.41 -5.54
N PHE A 109 -1.90 10.60 -4.51
CA PHE A 109 -2.35 10.87 -3.15
C PHE A 109 -1.25 11.36 -2.19
N GLU A 110 -0.08 11.74 -2.73
CA GLU A 110 1.08 12.23 -1.96
C GLU A 110 1.52 11.29 -0.83
N LEU A 111 1.41 9.98 -1.07
CA LEU A 111 1.79 8.93 -0.14
C LEU A 111 3.27 8.55 -0.28
N VAL A 112 3.89 8.16 0.82
CA VAL A 112 5.25 7.60 0.81
C VAL A 112 5.18 6.09 0.95
N ILE A 113 5.87 5.35 0.07
CA ILE A 113 6.06 3.92 0.19
C ILE A 113 7.18 3.66 1.20
N ALA A 114 6.81 3.57 2.48
CA ALA A 114 7.72 3.53 3.61
C ALA A 114 8.74 2.38 3.53
N TYR A 115 8.35 1.26 2.89
CA TYR A 115 9.24 0.11 2.74
C TYR A 115 10.50 0.41 1.91
N SER A 116 10.38 1.34 0.97
CA SER A 116 11.45 1.80 0.07
C SER A 116 12.29 2.95 0.64
N SER A 117 11.94 3.48 1.82
CA SER A 117 12.56 4.68 2.41
C SER A 117 13.85 4.43 3.19
N PHE A 118 14.17 3.18 3.50
CA PHE A 118 15.29 2.84 4.39
C PHE A 118 16.18 1.74 3.79
N PRO A 119 17.52 1.86 3.91
CA PRO A 119 18.42 0.82 3.49
C PRO A 119 18.20 -0.44 4.34
N LYS A 120 18.04 -1.58 3.67
CA LYS A 120 17.81 -2.89 4.29
C LYS A 120 18.69 -3.92 3.59
N ARG A 121 18.95 -5.04 4.29
CA ARG A 121 19.47 -6.24 3.63
C ARG A 121 18.42 -6.75 2.66
N GLU A 122 18.86 -7.33 1.55
CA GLU A 122 17.98 -7.89 0.52
C GLU A 122 16.95 -8.86 1.10
N GLU A 123 17.38 -9.73 2.02
CA GLU A 123 16.52 -10.69 2.74
C GLU A 123 15.36 -10.02 3.48
N ASN A 124 15.52 -8.77 3.90
CA ASN A 124 14.50 -7.99 4.61
C ASN A 124 13.63 -7.13 3.66
N LEU A 125 13.97 -7.07 2.36
CA LEU A 125 13.14 -6.42 1.33
C LEU A 125 12.17 -7.41 0.70
N VAL A 126 12.53 -8.69 0.68
CA VAL A 126 11.71 -9.77 0.15
C VAL A 126 10.55 -10.03 1.09
N THR A 127 9.33 -9.95 0.55
CA THR A 127 8.09 -10.18 1.32
C THR A 127 7.43 -11.50 0.91
N PHE A 128 7.77 -12.02 -0.26
CA PHE A 128 7.37 -13.33 -0.73
C PHE A 128 8.57 -14.12 -1.28
N GLN A 129 8.68 -15.39 -0.89
CA GLN A 129 9.73 -16.28 -1.36
C GLN A 129 9.15 -17.65 -1.69
N SER A 130 9.45 -18.11 -2.91
CA SER A 130 9.26 -19.50 -3.36
C SER A 130 10.63 -20.18 -3.53
N THR A 131 10.63 -21.45 -3.96
CA THR A 131 11.86 -22.19 -4.25
C THR A 131 12.71 -21.55 -5.35
N VAL A 132 12.09 -20.78 -6.26
CA VAL A 132 12.73 -20.25 -7.48
C VAL A 132 12.76 -18.73 -7.55
N VAL A 133 11.88 -18.05 -6.82
CA VAL A 133 11.66 -16.60 -6.97
C VAL A 133 11.53 -15.95 -5.60
N LYS A 134 12.17 -14.79 -5.46
CA LYS A 134 12.00 -13.84 -4.36
C LYS A 134 11.37 -12.58 -4.93
N THR A 135 10.35 -12.03 -4.27
CA THR A 135 9.71 -10.78 -4.68
C THR A 135 9.42 -9.88 -3.48
N GLN A 136 9.27 -8.60 -3.77
CA GLN A 136 8.71 -7.61 -2.86
C GLN A 136 7.36 -7.21 -3.45
N ILE A 137 6.29 -7.55 -2.73
CA ILE A 137 4.91 -7.30 -3.16
C ILE A 137 4.04 -6.72 -2.03
N ASP A 138 4.48 -6.87 -0.77
CA ASP A 138 3.83 -6.27 0.38
C ASP A 138 4.42 -4.90 0.69
N TYR A 139 3.55 -3.90 0.84
CA TYR A 139 3.96 -2.53 1.06
C TYR A 139 3.18 -1.88 2.20
N LEU A 140 3.80 -0.86 2.78
CA LEU A 140 3.16 0.08 3.70
C LEU A 140 3.30 1.49 3.12
N LEU A 141 2.16 2.12 2.87
CA LEU A 141 2.04 3.48 2.37
C LEU A 141 1.53 4.39 3.47
N LEU A 142 2.10 5.59 3.55
CA LEU A 142 1.82 6.57 4.59
C LEU A 142 1.49 7.91 3.93
N ARG A 143 0.41 8.55 4.36
CA ARG A 143 0.16 9.96 4.03
C ARG A 143 1.16 10.83 4.80
N ARG A 144 1.78 11.78 4.09
CA ARG A 144 2.76 12.73 4.66
C ARG A 144 2.19 13.55 5.82
#